data_AF-A0A9X4KJL1-F1
#
_entry.id   AF-A0A9X4KJL1-F1
#
_cell.length_a   1.000
_cell.length_b   1.000
_cell.length_c   1.000
_cell.angle_alpha   90.00
_cell.angle_beta   90.00
_cell.angle_gamma   90.00
#
_symmetry.space_group_name_H-M   'P 1'
#
loop_
_entity.id
_entity.type
_entity.pdbx_description
1 polymer ?
#
loop_
_entity_poly.entity_id
_entity_poly.type
_entity_poly.pdbx_seq_one_letter_code
_entity_poly.pdbx_strand_id
1 'polypeptide(L)'
;MDFYLEDEHVVSRLVAEWRKYGRLVVAYDYDNTVFDYHRAGLSFDDVPRLLRECQAQGAYLVVFTACGERQYPEIASYLKDNGIPFDAINEDAPFVPSSGGRKIYFNILLDDRAGLGSAYRCLQAALNIMKRGA
;
A
#
# COMPACT_ATOMS: atom_id res chain seq x y z
N MET A 1 11.49 9.98 -22.14
CA MET A 1 10.27 10.17 -21.33
C MET A 1 10.72 10.67 -19.96
N ASP A 2 9.87 11.32 -19.16
CA ASP A 2 10.29 11.78 -17.84
C ASP A 2 10.61 10.59 -16.93
N PHE A 3 11.62 10.75 -16.06
CA PHE A 3 12.22 9.63 -15.31
C PHE A 3 11.19 8.76 -14.56
N TYR A 4 10.23 9.38 -13.87
CA TYR A 4 9.21 8.66 -13.08
C TYR A 4 7.97 8.23 -13.86
N LEU A 5 7.90 8.50 -15.16
CA LEU A 5 6.87 7.93 -16.03
C LEU A 5 7.25 6.54 -16.55
N GLU A 6 8.50 6.11 -16.33
CA GLU A 6 8.99 4.77 -16.64
C GLU A 6 8.84 3.86 -15.40
N ASP A 7 8.01 2.82 -15.50
CA ASP A 7 7.71 1.88 -14.42
C ASP A 7 9.02 1.23 -13.88
N GLU A 8 10.01 0.98 -14.74
CA GLU A 8 11.32 0.41 -14.36
C GLU A 8 12.09 1.27 -13.35
N HIS A 9 12.01 2.60 -13.49
CA HIS A 9 12.65 3.53 -12.55
C HIS A 9 11.93 3.58 -11.21
N VAL A 10 10.59 3.47 -11.23
CA VAL A 10 9.80 3.34 -10.01
C VAL A 10 10.18 2.05 -9.27
N VAL A 11 10.20 0.91 -9.98
CA VAL A 11 10.61 -0.39 -9.43
C VAL A 11 12.01 -0.34 -8.84
N SER A 12 12.98 0.22 -9.59
CA SER A 12 14.38 0.32 -9.13
C SER A 12 14.51 1.14 -7.85
N ARG A 13 13.76 2.26 -7.75
CA ARG A 13 13.72 3.08 -6.54
C ARG A 13 13.09 2.35 -5.36
N LEU A 14 11.97 1.65 -5.56
CA LEU A 14 11.35 0.83 -4.50
C LEU A 14 12.29 -0.25 -4.00
N VAL A 15 12.96 -0.99 -4.90
CA VAL A 15 13.93 -2.03 -4.51
C VAL A 15 15.11 -1.45 -3.74
N ALA A 16 15.65 -0.31 -4.18
CA ALA A 16 16.75 0.36 -3.50
C ALA A 16 16.37 0.80 -2.08
N GLU A 17 15.19 1.39 -1.90
CA GLU A 17 14.66 1.80 -0.61
C GLU A 17 14.38 0.59 0.30
N TRP A 18 13.76 -0.47 -0.25
CA TRP A 18 13.45 -1.69 0.50
C TRP A 18 14.72 -2.37 1.00
N ARG A 19 15.77 -2.46 0.16
CA ARG A 19 17.09 -3.00 0.58
C ARG A 19 17.77 -2.12 1.63
N LYS A 20 17.70 -0.80 1.46
CA LYS A 20 18.36 0.14 2.37
C LYS A 20 17.75 0.14 3.78
N TYR A 21 16.42 0.10 3.87
CA TYR A 21 15.71 0.25 5.14
C TYR A 21 15.11 -1.06 5.68
N GLY A 22 15.18 -2.15 4.91
CA GLY A 22 14.60 -3.46 5.25
C GLY A 22 13.07 -3.51 5.16
N ARG A 23 12.42 -2.41 4.78
CA ARG A 23 10.95 -2.30 4.65
C ARG A 23 10.56 -1.15 3.72
N LEU A 24 9.33 -1.21 3.21
CA LEU A 24 8.64 -0.07 2.60
C LEU A 24 7.45 0.33 3.48
N VAL A 25 7.02 1.59 3.35
CA VAL A 25 5.68 2.02 3.72
C VAL A 25 4.79 1.96 2.47
N VAL A 26 3.84 1.02 2.47
CA VAL A 26 2.85 0.85 1.40
C VAL A 26 1.53 1.43 1.90
N ALA A 27 1.11 2.53 1.30
CA ALA A 27 -0.23 3.07 1.52
C ALA A 27 -1.21 2.40 0.54
N TYR A 28 -2.43 2.16 0.99
CA TYR A 28 -3.51 1.71 0.11
C TYR A 28 -4.84 2.33 0.53
N ASP A 29 -5.67 2.68 -0.44
CA ASP A 29 -7.03 3.15 -0.19
C ASP A 29 -7.95 1.99 0.23
N TYR A 30 -9.08 2.32 0.84
CA TYR A 30 -10.07 1.37 1.29
C TYR A 30 -11.14 1.09 0.21
N ASP A 31 -11.93 2.11 -0.12
CA ASP A 31 -13.11 1.99 -0.97
C ASP A 31 -12.72 1.72 -2.43
N ASN A 32 -13.32 0.71 -3.05
CA ASN A 32 -12.99 0.24 -4.42
C ASN A 32 -11.51 -0.13 -4.65
N THR A 33 -10.73 -0.28 -3.58
CA THR A 33 -9.34 -0.78 -3.64
C THR A 33 -9.22 -2.13 -2.94
N VAL A 34 -9.81 -2.26 -1.74
CA VAL A 34 -9.91 -3.53 -1.00
C VAL A 34 -11.34 -3.82 -0.48
N PHE A 35 -12.26 -2.88 -0.68
CA PHE A 35 -13.65 -2.97 -0.24
C PHE A 35 -14.61 -2.61 -1.37
N ASP A 36 -15.63 -3.43 -1.60
CA ASP A 36 -16.69 -3.17 -2.59
C ASP A 36 -17.70 -2.13 -2.05
N TYR A 37 -17.29 -0.87 -2.01
CA TYR A 37 -18.09 0.22 -1.44
C TYR A 37 -19.47 0.34 -2.10
N HIS A 38 -19.54 0.17 -3.42
CA HIS A 38 -20.78 0.26 -4.17
C HIS A 38 -21.60 -1.04 -4.16
N ARG A 39 -21.10 -2.11 -3.52
CA ARG A 39 -21.71 -3.46 -3.50
C ARG A 39 -22.05 -3.93 -4.91
N ALA A 40 -21.16 -3.65 -5.86
CA ALA A 40 -21.32 -3.98 -7.27
C ALA A 40 -21.05 -5.47 -7.56
N GLY A 41 -20.65 -6.25 -6.55
CA GLY A 41 -20.25 -7.65 -6.71
C GLY A 41 -18.88 -7.80 -7.34
N LEU A 42 -18.02 -6.78 -7.20
CA LEU A 42 -16.67 -6.77 -7.75
C LEU A 42 -15.70 -7.50 -6.82
N SER A 43 -14.76 -8.25 -7.39
CA SER A 43 -13.69 -8.89 -6.62
C SER A 43 -12.51 -7.93 -6.46
N PHE A 44 -12.02 -7.81 -5.23
CA PHE A 44 -10.84 -7.02 -4.90
C PHE A 44 -9.73 -7.90 -4.35
N ASP A 45 -9.54 -9.12 -4.85
CA ASP A 45 -8.68 -10.13 -4.20
C ASP A 45 -7.18 -9.92 -4.44
N ASP A 46 -6.81 -9.30 -5.56
CA ASP A 46 -5.40 -9.18 -5.98
C ASP A 46 -4.63 -8.19 -5.10
N VAL A 47 -5.24 -7.05 -4.72
CA VAL A 47 -4.60 -6.07 -3.84
C VAL A 47 -4.36 -6.66 -2.44
N PRO A 48 -5.35 -7.23 -1.72
CA PRO A 48 -5.16 -8.00 -0.49
C PRO A 48 -4.10 -9.09 -0.59
N ARG A 49 -4.05 -9.85 -1.70
CA ARG A 49 -3.01 -10.86 -1.90
C ARG A 49 -1.62 -10.21 -1.91
N LEU A 50 -1.44 -9.16 -2.70
CA LEU A 50 -0.18 -8.41 -2.76
C LEU A 50 0.20 -7.84 -1.39
N LEU A 51 -0.75 -7.24 -0.66
CA LEU A 51 -0.53 -6.67 0.67
C LEU A 51 -0.05 -7.73 1.68
N ARG A 52 -0.66 -8.92 1.70
CA ARG A 52 -0.21 -10.05 2.54
C ARG A 52 1.21 -10.46 2.23
N GLU A 53 1.57 -10.55 0.95
CA GLU A 53 2.94 -10.89 0.56
C GLU A 53 3.95 -9.78 0.89
N CYS A 54 3.55 -8.51 0.78
CA CYS A 54 4.36 -7.37 1.20
C CYS A 54 4.58 -7.38 2.72
N GLN A 55 3.54 -7.66 3.52
CA GLN A 55 3.65 -7.80 4.98
C GLN A 55 4.62 -8.92 5.35
N ALA A 56 4.54 -10.08 4.69
CA ALA A 56 5.47 -11.18 4.89
C ALA A 56 6.93 -10.81 4.55
N GLN A 57 7.13 -9.81 3.68
CA GLN A 57 8.44 -9.25 3.33
C GLN A 57 8.81 -8.01 4.19
N GLY A 58 8.08 -7.76 5.27
CA GLY A 58 8.37 -6.72 6.26
C GLY A 58 7.87 -5.32 5.91
N ALA A 59 7.00 -5.16 4.90
CA ALA A 59 6.38 -3.87 4.61
C ALA A 59 5.47 -3.41 5.76
N TYR A 60 5.44 -2.09 5.99
CA TYR A 60 4.50 -1.43 6.88
C TYR A 60 3.33 -0.91 6.05
N LEU A 61 2.12 -1.26 6.43
CA LEU A 61 0.92 -1.11 5.63
C LEU A 61 -0.01 -0.06 6.24
N VAL A 62 -0.31 1.00 5.49
CA VAL A 62 -1.17 2.09 5.96
C VAL A 62 -2.43 2.14 5.11
N VAL A 63 -3.59 2.04 5.76
CA VAL A 63 -4.86 2.40 5.11
C VAL A 63 -4.87 3.92 4.97
N PHE A 64 -4.86 4.43 3.73
CA PHE A 64 -4.89 5.85 3.44
C PHE A 64 -6.21 6.19 2.75
N THR A 65 -7.21 6.55 3.56
CA THR A 65 -8.61 6.66 3.13
C THR A 65 -9.17 8.07 3.37
N ALA A 66 -10.14 8.48 2.56
CA ALA A 66 -10.91 9.71 2.79
C ALA A 66 -11.98 9.56 3.89
N CYS A 67 -12.20 8.35 4.42
CA CYS A 67 -13.12 8.09 5.52
C CYS A 67 -12.71 8.85 6.80
N GLY A 68 -13.70 9.26 7.59
CA GLY A 68 -13.48 9.96 8.86
C GLY A 68 -13.16 9.01 10.01
N GLU A 69 -12.52 9.51 11.07
CA GLU A 69 -12.09 8.73 12.25
C GLU A 69 -13.20 7.87 12.88
N ARG A 70 -14.47 8.32 12.79
CA ARG A 70 -15.63 7.56 13.28
C ARG A 70 -15.80 6.20 12.61
N GLN A 71 -15.31 6.04 11.38
CA GLN A 71 -15.41 4.81 10.58
C GLN A 71 -14.21 3.87 10.79
N TYR A 72 -13.13 4.34 11.42
CA TYR A 72 -11.91 3.54 11.59
C TYR A 72 -12.15 2.21 12.32
N PRO A 73 -13.01 2.12 13.36
CA PRO A 73 -13.30 0.83 13.99
C PRO A 73 -13.95 -0.18 13.04
N GLU A 74 -14.84 0.28 12.15
CA GLU A 74 -15.52 -0.59 11.17
C GLU A 74 -14.55 -1.06 10.08
N ILE A 75 -13.74 -0.14 9.55
CA ILE A 75 -12.67 -0.45 8.58
C ILE A 75 -11.71 -1.48 9.20
N ALA A 76 -11.24 -1.23 10.42
CA ALA A 76 -10.33 -2.14 11.12
C ALA A 76 -10.95 -3.53 11.34
N SER A 77 -12.25 -3.61 11.67
CA SER A 77 -12.95 -4.90 11.80
C SER A 77 -13.00 -5.63 10.47
N TYR A 78 -13.48 -4.96 9.41
CA TYR A 78 -13.59 -5.56 8.09
C TYR A 78 -12.23 -6.09 7.59
N LEU A 79 -11.17 -5.29 7.72
CA LEU A 79 -9.83 -5.70 7.28
C LEU A 79 -9.35 -6.92 8.05
N LYS A 80 -9.56 -6.97 9.38
CA LYS A 80 -9.21 -8.15 10.20
C LYS A 80 -10.02 -9.38 9.81
N ASP A 81 -11.32 -9.24 9.66
CA ASP A 81 -12.24 -10.35 9.34
C ASP A 81 -11.95 -10.96 7.96
N ASN A 82 -11.43 -10.16 7.03
CA ASN A 82 -11.05 -10.59 5.68
C ASN A 82 -9.54 -10.89 5.55
N GLY A 83 -8.78 -10.85 6.64
CA GLY A 83 -7.34 -11.09 6.66
C GLY A 83 -6.56 -10.13 5.76
N ILE A 84 -7.01 -8.88 5.63
CA ILE A 84 -6.33 -7.81 4.90
C ILE A 84 -5.42 -7.08 5.90
N PRO A 85 -4.10 -7.10 5.72
CA PRO A 85 -3.18 -6.58 6.73
C PRO A 85 -3.08 -5.06 6.71
N PHE A 86 -2.98 -4.46 7.89
CA PHE A 86 -2.70 -3.04 8.10
C PHE A 86 -1.99 -2.84 9.45
N ASP A 87 -1.21 -1.77 9.54
CA ASP A 87 -0.52 -1.34 10.76
C ASP A 87 -1.06 0.00 11.29
N ALA A 88 -1.57 0.86 10.40
CA ALA A 88 -2.15 2.15 10.74
C ALA A 88 -3.25 2.59 9.77
N ILE A 89 -4.07 3.58 10.18
CA ILE A 89 -5.09 4.22 9.34
C ILE A 89 -4.83 5.73 9.35
N ASN A 90 -4.51 6.31 8.20
CA ASN A 90 -4.24 7.75 8.02
C ASN A 90 -3.14 8.35 8.94
N GLU A 91 -2.26 7.51 9.48
CA GLU A 91 -1.17 7.92 10.36
C GLU A 91 0.19 7.56 9.75
N ASP A 92 1.19 8.40 10.01
CA ASP A 92 2.58 8.12 9.60
C ASP A 92 3.12 6.88 10.31
N ALA A 93 3.97 6.12 9.61
CA ALA A 93 4.70 5.04 10.23
C ALA A 93 5.64 5.57 11.34
N PRO A 94 5.74 4.90 12.50
CA PRO A 94 6.43 5.43 13.67
C PRO A 94 7.95 5.61 13.50
N PHE A 95 8.53 5.04 12.45
CA PHE A 95 9.95 5.14 12.09
C PHE A 95 10.23 6.16 10.97
N VAL A 96 9.20 6.82 10.43
CA VAL A 96 9.34 7.94 9.51
C VAL A 96 9.34 9.22 10.34
N PRO A 97 10.32 10.13 10.15
CA PRO A 97 10.29 11.43 10.80
C PRO A 97 8.97 12.15 10.49
N SER A 98 8.23 12.54 11.53
CA SER A 98 6.97 13.27 11.35
C SER A 98 7.23 14.53 10.54
N SER A 99 6.56 14.65 9.40
CA SER A 99 6.68 15.83 8.54
C SER A 99 5.87 17.02 9.08
N GLY A 100 4.98 16.79 10.06
CA GLY A 100 3.98 17.76 10.49
C GLY A 100 2.95 18.13 9.41
N GLY A 101 3.04 17.50 8.23
CA GLY A 101 2.16 17.73 7.10
C GLY A 101 0.86 16.94 7.20
N ARG A 102 -0.13 17.31 6.37
CA ARG A 102 -1.42 16.60 6.29
C ARG A 102 -1.34 15.28 5.51
N LYS A 103 -0.33 15.15 4.65
CA LYS A 103 -0.11 13.95 3.82
C LYS A 103 0.92 13.07 4.50
N ILE A 104 0.55 11.82 4.76
CA ILE A 104 1.46 10.82 5.30
C ILE A 104 2.58 10.49 4.30
N TYR A 105 3.71 10.03 4.81
CA TYR A 105 4.76 9.47 3.97
C TYR A 105 4.38 8.06 3.49
N PHE A 106 4.64 7.76 2.23
CA PHE A 106 4.60 6.41 1.67
C PHE A 106 5.59 6.27 0.51
N ASN A 107 6.10 5.06 0.30
CA ASN A 107 6.93 4.74 -0.87
C ASN A 107 6.07 4.55 -2.12
N ILE A 108 4.87 3.98 -1.95
CA ILE A 108 3.90 3.75 -3.01
C ILE A 108 2.46 3.79 -2.46
N LEU A 109 1.51 4.20 -3.30
CA LEU A 109 0.09 4.25 -3.00
C LEU A 109 -0.67 3.33 -3.98
N LEU A 110 -1.47 2.41 -3.45
CA LEU A 110 -2.45 1.62 -4.20
C LEU A 110 -3.82 2.26 -4.01
N ASP A 111 -4.37 2.88 -5.06
CA ASP A 111 -5.61 3.67 -4.97
C ASP A 111 -6.32 3.67 -6.33
N ASP A 112 -7.61 3.32 -6.34
CA ASP A 112 -8.44 3.17 -7.55
C ASP A 112 -8.51 4.46 -8.39
N ARG A 113 -8.34 5.62 -7.75
CA ARG A 113 -8.36 6.96 -8.37
C ARG A 113 -6.97 7.51 -8.67
N ALA A 114 -5.89 6.86 -8.22
CA ALA A 114 -4.52 7.30 -8.40
C ALA A 114 -3.65 6.32 -9.21
N GLY A 115 -4.23 5.68 -10.24
CA GLY A 115 -3.45 4.84 -11.16
C GLY A 115 -3.07 3.48 -10.59
N LEU A 116 -3.99 2.84 -9.85
CA LEU A 116 -3.82 1.53 -9.20
C LEU A 116 -3.06 0.50 -10.04
N GLY A 117 -3.38 0.36 -11.33
CA GLY A 117 -2.78 -0.66 -12.19
C GLY A 117 -1.26 -0.54 -12.35
N SER A 118 -0.72 0.68 -12.54
CA SER A 118 0.73 0.90 -12.63
C SER A 118 1.40 0.71 -11.26
N ALA A 119 0.82 1.28 -10.20
CA ALA A 119 1.34 1.13 -8.85
C ALA A 119 1.39 -0.34 -8.40
N TYR A 120 0.34 -1.11 -8.67
CA TYR A 120 0.26 -2.54 -8.41
C TYR A 120 1.38 -3.31 -9.11
N ARG A 121 1.56 -3.10 -10.42
CA ARG A 121 2.61 -3.78 -11.19
C ARG A 121 4.01 -3.42 -10.70
N CYS A 122 4.25 -2.14 -10.39
CA CYS A 122 5.52 -1.68 -9.84
C CYS A 122 5.83 -2.33 -8.48
N LEU A 123 4.87 -2.33 -7.56
CA LEU A 123 5.05 -2.95 -6.24
C LEU A 123 5.25 -4.47 -6.35
N GLN A 124 4.46 -5.15 -7.19
CA GLN A 124 4.59 -6.58 -7.43
C GLN A 124 5.95 -6.94 -8.02
N ALA A 125 6.45 -6.16 -8.99
CA ALA A 125 7.78 -6.36 -9.57
C ALA A 125 8.89 -6.16 -8.51
N ALA A 126 8.80 -5.11 -7.70
CA ALA A 126 9.75 -4.85 -6.62
C ALA A 126 9.76 -5.99 -5.58
N LEU A 127 8.58 -6.44 -5.14
CA LEU A 127 8.42 -7.58 -4.22
C LEU A 127 9.04 -8.87 -4.80
N ASN A 128 8.80 -9.17 -6.08
CA ASN A 128 9.38 -10.34 -6.74
C ASN A 128 10.91 -10.28 -6.78
N ILE A 129 11.49 -9.10 -6.97
CA ILE A 129 12.95 -8.90 -6.91
C ILE A 129 13.46 -9.12 -5.47
N MET A 130 12.75 -8.62 -4.46
CA MET A 130 13.12 -8.81 -3.06
C MET A 130 13.08 -10.28 -2.64
N LYS A 131 12.07 -11.04 -3.08
CA LYS A 131 11.96 -12.49 -2.80
C LYS A 131 13.05 -13.34 -3.44
N ARG A 132 13.57 -12.94 -4.61
CA ARG A 132 14.64 -13.68 -5.32
C ARG A 132 16.04 -13.43 -4.77
N GLY A 133 16.23 -12.35 -4.02
CA GLY A 133 17.52 -11.98 -3.42
C GLY A 133 17.62 -12.22 -1.92
N ALA A 134 16.61 -12.86 -1.32
CA ALA A 134 16.56 -13.26 0.08
C ALA A 134 17.12 -14.66 0.30
#